data_AF-A0A9D5Y3S8-F1
#
_entry.id   AF-A0A9D5Y3S8-F1
#
_cell.length_a   1.000
_cell.length_b   1.000
_cell.length_c   1.000
_cell.angle_alpha   90.00
_cell.angle_beta   90.00
_cell.angle_gamma   90.00
#
_symmetry.space_group_name_H-M   'P 1'
#
loop_
_entity.id
_entity.type
_entity.pdbx_description
1 polymer ?
#
loop_
_entity_poly.entity_id
_entity_poly.type
_entity_poly.pdbx_seq_one_letter_code
_entity_poly.pdbx_strand_id
1 'polypeptide(L)'
;MKLNSQPLLGIIASVLVVSASLGISVALSPDAVLTWVSLILVAMVPMQMVIGLAWHSQQPAFIAALPQPIRGLAFIALMSLVGGIIAFIGNSTVGGGMLPPTPFVNMFMIFAVPITISLIIVFQCWPFSLIFKGKPVAMGFALVISAYSLAWLVYQWLFNFSFLEHAPFYQAALDPKGLFLAWLPLAAGLSCVVGVLCLVLLDFWPVQLIVNVLPAMAKQPGFGLLSAVFVAVIAKGLWWFFDVPQGMDVVAFLVQVNVAMVFGVFIVLVMFEGARFIALPQPFRGLVLIAVAAGLAYALHSLYRMVAIQQFGLPSGAPTYALELWLATSMLAITFPLMVAFASFFDFWPLRANVASQGKN
;
A
#
# COMPACT_ATOMS: atom_id res chain seq x y z
N MET A 1 0.62 3.00 29.73
CA MET A 1 0.14 1.62 29.96
C MET A 1 0.90 0.71 29.01
N LYS A 2 1.64 -0.29 29.52
CA LYS A 2 2.34 -1.27 28.67
C LYS A 2 1.44 -2.49 28.48
N LEU A 3 1.24 -2.92 27.24
CA LEU A 3 0.32 -3.98 26.86
C LEU A 3 1.09 -5.24 26.49
N ASN A 4 0.73 -6.38 27.09
CA ASN A 4 1.35 -7.69 26.82
C ASN A 4 0.45 -8.59 25.96
N SER A 5 -0.84 -8.28 25.85
CA SER A 5 -1.80 -9.05 25.04
C SER A 5 -1.85 -8.48 23.62
N GLN A 6 -1.54 -9.32 22.62
CA GLN A 6 -1.50 -8.95 21.22
C GLN A 6 -2.87 -8.39 20.73
N PRO A 7 -4.03 -9.03 21.01
CA PRO A 7 -5.31 -8.47 20.59
C PRO A 7 -5.59 -7.07 21.12
N LEU A 8 -5.30 -6.83 22.40
CA LEU A 8 -5.53 -5.53 23.03
C LEU A 8 -4.57 -4.47 22.50
N LEU A 9 -3.30 -4.84 22.28
CA LEU A 9 -2.32 -3.97 21.64
C LEU A 9 -2.80 -3.57 20.24
N GLY A 10 -3.25 -4.53 19.43
CA GLY A 10 -3.74 -4.28 18.07
C GLY A 10 -4.94 -3.34 18.04
N ILE A 11 -5.92 -3.51 18.95
CA ILE A 11 -7.08 -2.62 19.05
C ILE A 11 -6.65 -1.20 19.42
N ILE A 12 -5.88 -1.04 20.50
CA ILE A 12 -5.46 0.29 20.99
C ILE A 12 -4.56 0.99 19.97
N ALA A 13 -3.62 0.26 19.36
CA ALA A 13 -2.77 0.77 18.29
C ALA A 13 -3.60 1.23 17.09
N SER A 14 -4.57 0.43 16.64
CA SER A 14 -5.45 0.78 15.52
C SER A 14 -6.25 2.04 15.81
N VAL A 15 -6.88 2.14 16.99
CA VAL A 15 -7.65 3.33 17.38
C VAL A 15 -6.76 4.57 17.42
N LEU A 16 -5.57 4.47 18.02
CA LEU A 16 -4.64 5.58 18.13
C LEU A 16 -4.18 6.07 16.75
N VAL A 17 -3.72 5.14 15.90
CA VAL A 17 -3.20 5.48 14.57
C VAL A 17 -4.30 6.01 13.66
N VAL A 18 -5.48 5.39 13.64
CA VAL A 18 -6.62 5.86 12.85
C VAL A 18 -7.07 7.25 13.30
N SER A 19 -7.15 7.49 14.62
CA SER A 19 -7.54 8.80 15.16
C SER A 19 -6.52 9.88 14.82
N ALA A 20 -5.22 9.59 14.97
CA ALA A 20 -4.14 10.50 14.60
C ALA A 20 -4.17 10.82 13.10
N SER A 21 -4.37 9.79 12.26
CA SER A 21 -4.43 9.96 10.82
C SER A 21 -5.64 10.77 10.36
N LEU A 22 -6.81 10.53 10.95
CA LEU A 22 -8.00 11.34 10.71
C LEU A 22 -7.78 12.79 11.12
N GLY A 23 -7.17 13.02 12.29
CA GLY A 23 -6.80 14.35 12.76
C GLY A 23 -5.89 15.08 11.77
N ILE A 24 -4.86 14.41 11.25
CA ILE A 24 -3.98 14.95 10.20
C ILE A 24 -4.77 15.22 8.91
N SER A 25 -5.62 14.28 8.48
CA SER A 25 -6.40 14.40 7.25
C SER A 25 -7.38 15.58 7.29
N VAL A 26 -7.98 15.85 8.45
CA VAL A 26 -8.92 16.97 8.67
C VAL A 26 -8.19 18.30 8.82
N ALA A 27 -6.97 18.31 9.36
CA ALA A 27 -6.18 19.52 9.51
C ALA A 27 -5.65 20.09 8.18
N LEU A 28 -5.68 19.29 7.10
CA LEU A 28 -5.19 19.65 5.78
C LEU A 28 -6.36 20.01 4.85
N SER A 29 -6.17 20.98 3.97
CA SER A 29 -7.19 21.30 2.96
C SER A 29 -7.32 20.15 1.95
N PRO A 30 -8.52 19.89 1.40
CA PRO A 30 -8.71 18.88 0.36
C PRO A 30 -7.74 19.04 -0.81
N ASP A 31 -7.51 20.27 -1.27
CA ASP A 31 -6.57 20.53 -2.38
C ASP A 31 -5.13 20.13 -2.04
N ALA A 32 -4.66 20.41 -0.82
CA ALA A 32 -3.32 20.01 -0.38
C ALA A 32 -3.21 18.48 -0.28
N VAL A 33 -4.26 17.82 0.22
CA VAL A 33 -4.36 16.35 0.30
C VAL A 33 -4.22 15.74 -1.09
N LEU A 34 -5.03 16.21 -2.04
CA LEU A 34 -5.12 15.66 -3.40
C LEU A 34 -3.90 15.90 -4.28
N THR A 35 -3.08 16.90 -3.93
CA THR A 35 -1.91 17.30 -4.74
C THR A 35 -0.61 16.89 -4.07
N TRP A 36 -0.05 17.76 -3.22
CA TRP A 36 1.27 17.60 -2.62
C TRP A 36 1.36 16.46 -1.64
N VAL A 37 0.36 16.30 -0.78
CA VAL A 37 0.36 15.25 0.24
C VAL A 37 0.29 13.89 -0.44
N SER A 38 -0.60 13.72 -1.43
CA SER A 38 -0.65 12.53 -2.28
C SER A 38 0.72 12.25 -2.90
N LEU A 39 1.33 13.22 -3.60
CA LEU A 39 2.63 13.03 -4.25
C LEU A 39 3.72 12.58 -3.25
N ILE A 40 3.90 13.35 -2.18
CA ILE A 40 5.02 13.19 -1.25
C ILE A 40 4.87 11.89 -0.45
N LEU A 41 3.70 11.64 0.12
CA LEU A 41 3.51 10.46 0.98
C LEU A 41 3.43 9.18 0.15
N VAL A 42 2.82 9.18 -1.03
CA VAL A 42 2.80 7.99 -1.89
C VAL A 42 4.21 7.68 -2.41
N ALA A 43 5.04 8.68 -2.72
CA ALA A 43 6.42 8.45 -3.14
C ALA A 43 7.28 7.76 -2.05
N MET A 44 6.93 7.93 -0.77
CA MET A 44 7.57 7.25 0.36
C MET A 44 7.18 5.76 0.47
N VAL A 45 6.01 5.37 -0.04
CA VAL A 45 5.44 4.03 0.18
C VAL A 45 6.36 2.90 -0.30
N PRO A 46 6.97 2.93 -1.51
CA PRO A 46 7.89 1.87 -1.91
C PRO A 46 9.09 1.70 -0.99
N MET A 47 9.69 2.81 -0.52
CA MET A 47 10.79 2.74 0.44
C MET A 47 10.32 2.20 1.78
N GLN A 48 9.13 2.60 2.23
CA GLN A 48 8.53 2.09 3.45
C GLN A 48 8.30 0.57 3.39
N MET A 49 7.84 0.06 2.24
CA MET A 49 7.68 -1.37 2.00
C MET A 49 9.02 -2.10 1.99
N VAL A 50 10.07 -1.51 1.41
CA VAL A 50 11.41 -2.09 1.50
C VAL A 50 11.89 -2.17 2.95
N ILE A 51 11.75 -1.10 3.73
CA ILE A 51 12.16 -1.11 5.16
C ILE A 51 11.34 -2.13 5.95
N GLY A 52 10.01 -2.11 5.83
CA GLY A 52 9.12 -2.94 6.64
C GLY A 52 9.06 -4.40 6.21
N LEU A 53 9.01 -4.69 4.90
CA LEU A 53 8.76 -6.02 4.36
C LEU A 53 10.01 -6.72 3.84
N ALA A 54 10.89 -6.02 3.11
CA ALA A 54 12.10 -6.65 2.54
C ALA A 54 13.26 -6.67 3.54
N TRP A 55 13.39 -5.64 4.38
CA TRP A 55 14.43 -5.51 5.40
C TRP A 55 13.96 -5.88 6.80
N HIS A 56 12.66 -6.09 7.00
CA HIS A 56 12.05 -6.40 8.30
C HIS A 56 12.44 -5.41 9.42
N SER A 57 12.67 -4.14 9.07
CA SER A 57 13.18 -3.09 9.97
C SER A 57 14.48 -3.45 10.69
N GLN A 58 15.29 -4.31 10.08
CA GLN A 58 16.63 -4.73 10.54
C GLN A 58 17.77 -4.05 9.76
N GLN A 59 17.46 -3.36 8.67
CA GLN A 59 18.45 -2.70 7.81
C GLN A 59 18.08 -1.25 7.54
N PRO A 60 19.06 -0.34 7.44
CA PRO A 60 20.48 -0.56 7.75
C PRO A 60 20.73 -0.88 9.23
N ALA A 61 21.67 -1.78 9.52
CA ALA A 61 21.92 -2.28 10.88
C ALA A 61 22.21 -1.17 11.90
N PHE A 62 22.88 -0.08 11.49
CA PHE A 62 23.16 1.05 12.38
C PHE A 62 21.90 1.80 12.84
N ILE A 63 20.85 1.88 12.01
CA ILE A 63 19.56 2.46 12.39
C ILE A 63 18.80 1.48 13.28
N ALA A 64 18.80 0.20 12.90
CA ALA A 64 18.09 -0.84 13.64
C ALA A 64 18.61 -1.02 15.07
N ALA A 65 19.88 -0.72 15.33
CA ALA A 65 20.50 -0.79 16.65
C ALA A 65 20.16 0.40 17.58
N LEU A 66 19.52 1.45 17.09
CA LEU A 66 19.16 2.62 17.91
C LEU A 66 18.03 2.26 18.91
N PRO A 67 17.99 2.91 20.09
CA PRO A 67 16.88 2.75 21.02
C PRO A 67 15.63 3.48 20.49
N GLN A 68 14.44 3.05 20.95
CA GLN A 68 13.22 3.84 20.74
C GLN A 68 13.24 5.10 21.64
N PRO A 69 12.74 6.25 21.16
CA PRO A 69 12.05 6.48 19.88
C PRO A 69 12.98 6.83 18.69
N ILE A 70 14.30 6.91 18.93
CA ILE A 70 15.27 7.39 17.94
C ILE A 70 15.33 6.46 16.71
N ARG A 71 15.23 5.14 16.90
CA ARG A 71 15.11 4.17 15.81
C ARG A 71 13.95 4.48 14.87
N GLY A 72 12.76 4.70 15.44
CA GLY A 72 11.57 5.04 14.66
C GLY A 72 11.76 6.33 13.86
N LEU A 73 12.27 7.38 14.49
CA LEU A 73 12.56 8.66 13.84
C LEU A 73 13.62 8.54 12.73
N ALA A 74 14.66 7.73 12.93
CA ALA A 74 15.70 7.53 11.94
C ALA A 74 15.20 6.75 10.71
N PHE A 75 14.32 5.76 10.88
CA PHE A 75 13.66 5.12 9.74
C PHE A 75 12.70 6.04 9.00
N ILE A 76 11.95 6.88 9.72
CA ILE A 76 11.14 7.93 9.09
C ILE A 76 12.04 8.87 8.28
N ALA A 77 13.16 9.34 8.84
CA ALA A 77 14.07 10.22 8.13
C ALA A 77 14.63 9.59 6.86
N LEU A 78 15.05 8.32 6.91
CA LEU A 78 15.53 7.59 5.73
C LEU A 78 14.42 7.46 4.66
N MET A 79 13.23 7.05 5.08
CA MET A 79 12.07 6.92 4.19
C MET A 79 11.72 8.27 3.54
N SER A 80 11.67 9.33 4.34
CA SER A 80 11.32 10.68 3.88
C SER A 80 12.38 11.26 2.94
N LEU A 81 13.66 11.01 3.19
CA LEU A 81 14.75 11.44 2.32
C LEU A 81 14.63 10.79 0.93
N VAL A 82 14.47 9.46 0.89
CA VAL A 82 14.35 8.71 -0.36
C VAL A 82 13.04 9.09 -1.08
N GLY A 83 11.93 9.14 -0.36
CA GLY A 83 10.63 9.53 -0.93
C GLY A 83 10.62 10.97 -1.45
N GLY A 84 11.28 11.91 -0.77
CA GLY A 84 11.42 13.30 -1.22
C GLY A 84 12.21 13.41 -2.53
N ILE A 85 13.31 12.66 -2.66
CA ILE A 85 14.08 12.58 -3.91
C ILE A 85 13.21 12.03 -5.04
N ILE A 86 12.46 10.95 -4.77
CA ILE A 86 11.58 10.33 -5.77
C ILE A 86 10.43 11.26 -6.17
N ALA A 87 9.80 11.93 -5.21
CA ALA A 87 8.74 12.90 -5.46
C ALA A 87 9.25 14.05 -6.35
N PHE A 88 10.45 14.57 -6.07
CA PHE A 88 11.08 15.60 -6.89
C PHE A 88 11.37 15.11 -8.31
N ILE A 89 12.01 13.94 -8.45
CA ILE A 89 12.31 13.37 -9.77
C ILE A 89 11.02 13.09 -10.54
N GLY A 90 10.03 12.47 -9.91
CA GLY A 90 8.76 12.16 -10.55
C GLY A 90 7.98 13.40 -10.97
N ASN A 91 7.94 14.45 -10.13
CA ASN A 91 7.26 15.68 -10.52
C ASN A 91 7.97 16.38 -11.68
N SER A 92 9.31 16.45 -11.66
CA SER A 92 10.08 17.09 -12.72
C SER A 92 10.10 16.32 -14.04
N THR A 93 9.97 14.98 -14.00
CA THR A 93 10.01 14.13 -15.20
C THR A 93 8.62 13.74 -15.70
N VAL A 94 7.80 13.07 -14.88
CA VAL A 94 6.46 12.59 -15.25
C VAL A 94 5.42 13.70 -15.14
N GLY A 95 5.53 14.56 -14.11
CA GLY A 95 4.62 15.67 -13.88
C GLY A 95 4.94 16.95 -14.68
N GLY A 96 6.04 16.97 -15.44
CA GLY A 96 6.51 18.13 -16.20
C GLY A 96 6.85 19.36 -15.35
N GLY A 97 7.07 19.19 -14.05
CA GLY A 97 7.34 20.27 -13.11
C GLY A 97 6.12 21.15 -12.78
N MET A 98 4.91 20.72 -13.13
CA MET A 98 3.70 21.50 -12.86
C MET A 98 3.44 21.68 -11.36
N LEU A 99 2.91 22.86 -11.02
CA LEU A 99 2.54 23.25 -9.66
C LEU A 99 1.09 23.75 -9.68
N PRO A 100 0.16 23.14 -8.90
CA PRO A 100 0.38 21.96 -8.06
C PRO A 100 0.59 20.66 -8.87
N PRO A 101 1.09 19.57 -8.24
CA PRO A 101 1.20 18.26 -8.86
C PRO A 101 -0.13 17.78 -9.44
N THR A 102 -0.06 17.21 -10.65
CA THR A 102 -1.24 16.81 -11.44
C THR A 102 -1.51 15.31 -11.34
N PRO A 103 -2.69 14.84 -11.83
CA PRO A 103 -3.01 13.41 -11.87
C PRO A 103 -1.98 12.54 -12.61
N PHE A 104 -1.24 13.08 -13.59
CA PHE A 104 -0.20 12.37 -14.32
C PHE A 104 0.83 11.73 -13.37
N VAL A 105 1.48 12.56 -12.55
CA VAL A 105 2.51 12.10 -11.60
C VAL A 105 1.89 11.34 -10.44
N ASN A 106 0.72 11.76 -9.94
CA ASN A 106 0.08 11.11 -8.79
C ASN A 106 -0.32 9.66 -9.12
N MET A 107 -0.95 9.42 -10.27
CA MET A 107 -1.33 8.05 -10.66
C MET A 107 -0.12 7.17 -10.93
N PHE A 108 0.95 7.71 -11.53
CA PHE A 108 2.22 7.00 -11.69
C PHE A 108 2.80 6.56 -10.33
N MET A 109 2.85 7.48 -9.35
CA MET A 109 3.35 7.19 -8.01
C MET A 109 2.50 6.14 -7.29
N ILE A 110 1.17 6.25 -7.38
CA ILE A 110 0.24 5.27 -6.81
C ILE A 110 0.47 3.90 -7.46
N PHE A 111 0.67 3.85 -8.78
CA PHE A 111 0.85 2.59 -9.50
C PHE A 111 2.20 1.90 -9.20
N ALA A 112 3.23 2.65 -8.76
CA ALA A 112 4.47 2.06 -8.27
C ALA A 112 4.27 1.18 -7.01
N VAL A 113 3.19 1.41 -6.25
CA VAL A 113 2.88 0.64 -5.03
C VAL A 113 2.52 -0.82 -5.35
N PRO A 114 1.53 -1.13 -6.23
CA PRO A 114 1.28 -2.51 -6.69
C PRO A 114 2.51 -3.24 -7.23
N ILE A 115 3.36 -2.54 -7.99
CA ILE A 115 4.59 -3.11 -8.53
C ILE A 115 5.56 -3.47 -7.39
N THR A 116 5.75 -2.56 -6.43
CA THR A 116 6.62 -2.81 -5.28
C THR A 116 6.16 -4.00 -4.45
N ILE A 117 4.85 -4.06 -4.13
CA ILE A 117 4.24 -5.19 -3.42
C ILE A 117 4.48 -6.50 -4.18
N SER A 118 4.30 -6.49 -5.50
CA SER A 118 4.50 -7.68 -6.32
C SER A 118 5.96 -8.14 -6.30
N LEU A 119 6.92 -7.22 -6.46
CA LEU A 119 8.34 -7.56 -6.41
C LEU A 119 8.75 -8.14 -5.05
N ILE A 120 8.24 -7.58 -3.95
CA ILE A 120 8.62 -8.00 -2.59
C ILE A 120 7.89 -9.29 -2.17
N ILE A 121 6.57 -9.35 -2.33
CA ILE A 121 5.75 -10.43 -1.77
C ILE A 121 5.59 -11.58 -2.76
N VAL A 122 5.14 -11.30 -3.99
CA VAL A 122 4.86 -12.33 -5.01
C VAL A 122 6.16 -12.96 -5.51
N PHE A 123 7.12 -12.13 -5.88
CA PHE A 123 8.42 -12.58 -6.39
C PHE A 123 9.48 -12.75 -5.29
N GLN A 124 9.15 -12.51 -4.01
CA GLN A 124 10.08 -12.71 -2.88
C GLN A 124 11.44 -12.03 -3.10
N CYS A 125 11.40 -10.79 -3.61
CA CYS A 125 12.57 -9.98 -3.97
C CYS A 125 13.45 -10.56 -5.11
N TRP A 126 13.00 -11.59 -5.83
CA TRP A 126 13.70 -12.12 -7.00
C TRP A 126 13.62 -11.14 -8.19
N PRO A 127 14.68 -10.99 -9.01
CA PRO A 127 15.97 -11.68 -8.95
C PRO A 127 17.00 -11.02 -8.02
N PHE A 128 16.66 -9.88 -7.39
CA PHE A 128 17.60 -9.10 -6.59
C PHE A 128 18.13 -9.84 -5.36
N SER A 129 17.34 -10.74 -4.78
CA SER A 129 17.79 -11.64 -3.70
C SER A 129 18.93 -12.58 -4.12
N LEU A 130 19.03 -12.91 -5.41
CA LEU A 130 20.15 -13.67 -5.96
C LEU A 130 21.34 -12.76 -6.27
N ILE A 131 21.10 -11.63 -6.94
CA ILE A 131 22.14 -10.70 -7.41
C ILE A 131 22.88 -10.02 -6.24
N PHE A 132 22.13 -9.60 -5.22
CA PHE A 132 22.64 -8.84 -4.07
C PHE A 132 22.74 -9.69 -2.80
N LYS A 133 23.01 -11.00 -2.94
CA LYS A 133 23.17 -11.91 -1.80
C LYS A 133 24.18 -11.37 -0.80
N GLY A 134 23.79 -11.29 0.47
CA GLY A 134 24.62 -10.73 1.56
C GLY A 134 24.70 -9.19 1.60
N LYS A 135 24.02 -8.49 0.68
CA LYS A 135 23.97 -7.02 0.61
C LYS A 135 22.52 -6.53 0.66
N PRO A 136 21.81 -6.70 1.79
CA PRO A 136 20.37 -6.42 1.86
C PRO A 136 20.04 -4.95 1.57
N VAL A 137 20.89 -4.02 2.00
CA VAL A 137 20.70 -2.59 1.70
C VAL A 137 20.74 -2.30 0.20
N ALA A 138 21.71 -2.87 -0.53
CA ALA A 138 21.78 -2.72 -1.98
C ALA A 138 20.57 -3.36 -2.68
N MET A 139 20.15 -4.53 -2.22
CA MET A 139 18.93 -5.20 -2.70
C MET A 139 17.68 -4.32 -2.54
N GLY A 140 17.53 -3.66 -1.39
CA GLY A 140 16.39 -2.78 -1.13
C GLY A 140 16.34 -1.57 -2.05
N PHE A 141 17.47 -0.89 -2.27
CA PHE A 141 17.51 0.22 -3.24
C PHE A 141 17.29 -0.26 -4.67
N ALA A 142 17.83 -1.42 -5.05
CA ALA A 142 17.57 -2.02 -6.36
C ALA A 142 16.07 -2.33 -6.56
N LEU A 143 15.37 -2.80 -5.52
CA LEU A 143 13.92 -3.01 -5.54
C LEU A 143 13.16 -1.71 -5.77
N VAL A 144 13.50 -0.62 -5.07
CA VAL A 144 12.84 0.69 -5.27
C VAL A 144 13.04 1.19 -6.69
N ILE A 145 14.28 1.20 -7.19
CA ILE A 145 14.61 1.65 -8.55
C ILE A 145 13.84 0.82 -9.58
N SER A 146 13.82 -0.50 -9.41
CA SER A 146 13.15 -1.41 -10.33
C SER A 146 11.64 -1.26 -10.28
N ALA A 147 11.06 -1.02 -9.10
CA ALA A 147 9.63 -0.78 -8.95
C ALA A 147 9.17 0.44 -9.73
N TYR A 148 9.86 1.58 -9.59
CA TYR A 148 9.54 2.78 -10.36
C TYR A 148 9.82 2.64 -11.85
N SER A 149 10.89 1.94 -12.23
CA SER A 149 11.21 1.70 -13.65
C SER A 149 10.14 0.84 -14.32
N LEU A 150 9.72 -0.26 -13.69
CA LEU A 150 8.65 -1.11 -14.19
C LEU A 150 7.30 -0.38 -14.17
N ALA A 151 7.01 0.38 -13.12
CA ALA A 151 5.81 1.21 -13.07
C ALA A 151 5.79 2.23 -14.22
N TRP A 152 6.93 2.81 -14.58
CA TRP A 152 7.02 3.77 -15.68
C TRP A 152 6.76 3.09 -17.01
N LEU A 153 7.32 1.90 -17.25
CA LEU A 153 7.04 1.12 -18.46
C LEU A 153 5.56 0.77 -18.60
N VAL A 154 4.93 0.32 -17.51
CA VAL A 154 3.49 0.01 -17.50
C VAL A 154 2.64 1.27 -17.65
N TYR A 155 3.03 2.36 -17.00
CA TYR A 155 2.38 3.66 -17.10
C TYR A 155 2.39 4.15 -18.56
N GLN A 156 3.55 4.11 -19.22
CA GLN A 156 3.68 4.52 -20.61
C GLN A 156 2.84 3.66 -21.55
N TRP A 157 2.76 2.36 -21.28
CA TRP A 157 2.06 1.43 -22.17
C TRP A 157 0.54 1.41 -21.96
N LEU A 158 0.07 1.54 -20.71
CA LEU A 158 -1.34 1.31 -20.38
C LEU A 158 -2.15 2.57 -20.08
N PHE A 159 -1.55 3.67 -19.63
CA PHE A 159 -2.30 4.82 -19.11
C PHE A 159 -2.57 5.87 -20.18
N ASN A 160 -3.85 6.25 -20.32
CA ASN A 160 -4.32 7.28 -21.23
C ASN A 160 -5.15 8.32 -20.48
N PHE A 161 -4.80 9.60 -20.62
CA PHE A 161 -5.44 10.71 -19.92
C PHE A 161 -6.29 11.60 -20.83
N SER A 162 -6.65 11.15 -22.03
CA SER A 162 -7.49 11.89 -23.00
C SER A 162 -8.80 12.42 -22.41
N PHE A 163 -9.37 11.75 -21.40
CA PHE A 163 -10.57 12.24 -20.69
C PHE A 163 -10.36 13.57 -19.95
N LEU A 164 -9.12 14.01 -19.77
CA LEU A 164 -8.73 15.28 -19.17
C LEU A 164 -8.38 16.36 -20.22
N GLU A 165 -8.57 16.13 -21.51
CA GLU A 165 -8.17 17.08 -22.58
C GLU A 165 -8.72 18.50 -22.41
N HIS A 166 -9.87 18.64 -21.75
CA HIS A 166 -10.51 19.93 -21.48
C HIS A 166 -10.16 20.54 -20.10
N ALA A 167 -9.34 19.85 -19.30
CA ALA A 167 -8.90 20.35 -18.01
C ALA A 167 -7.75 21.37 -18.18
N PRO A 168 -7.72 22.44 -17.37
CA PRO A 168 -6.74 23.52 -17.53
C PRO A 168 -5.28 23.09 -17.30
N PHE A 169 -5.06 21.97 -16.59
CA PHE A 169 -3.73 21.42 -16.32
C PHE A 169 -3.28 20.37 -17.34
N TYR A 170 -4.12 19.99 -18.30
CA TYR A 170 -3.80 18.93 -19.25
C TYR A 170 -2.73 19.39 -20.25
N GLN A 171 -1.70 18.57 -20.43
CA GLN A 171 -0.66 18.79 -21.43
C GLN A 171 -0.48 17.51 -22.25
N ALA A 172 -0.75 17.60 -23.56
CA ALA A 172 -0.67 16.46 -24.46
C ALA A 172 0.74 15.83 -24.56
N ALA A 173 1.79 16.59 -24.22
CA ALA A 173 3.17 16.09 -24.18
C ALA A 173 3.47 15.20 -22.96
N LEU A 174 2.64 15.29 -21.91
CA LEU A 174 2.78 14.50 -20.68
C LEU A 174 1.82 13.30 -20.62
N ASP A 175 0.81 13.26 -21.49
CA ASP A 175 -0.07 12.11 -21.65
C ASP A 175 0.65 10.99 -22.40
N PRO A 176 0.84 9.80 -21.80
CA PRO A 176 1.43 8.66 -22.50
C PRO A 176 0.62 8.12 -23.67
N LYS A 177 -0.70 8.42 -23.70
CA LYS A 177 -1.65 7.91 -24.69
C LYS A 177 -1.62 6.38 -24.79
N GLY A 178 -1.53 5.72 -23.64
CA GLY A 178 -1.53 4.27 -23.53
C GLY A 178 -2.85 3.62 -23.97
N LEU A 179 -2.91 2.29 -23.79
CA LEU A 179 -4.01 1.47 -24.31
C LEU A 179 -5.37 1.69 -23.63
N PHE A 180 -5.39 2.12 -22.37
CA PHE A 180 -6.60 2.19 -21.56
C PHE A 180 -6.73 3.54 -20.84
N LEU A 181 -7.96 4.00 -20.62
CA LEU A 181 -8.22 5.17 -19.77
C LEU A 181 -7.60 4.97 -18.39
N ALA A 182 -6.84 5.94 -17.90
CA ALA A 182 -5.93 5.83 -16.76
C ALA A 182 -6.55 5.22 -15.48
N TRP A 183 -7.84 5.43 -15.23
CA TRP A 183 -8.55 4.84 -14.10
C TRP A 183 -8.60 3.31 -14.13
N LEU A 184 -8.70 2.70 -15.31
CA LEU A 184 -8.81 1.25 -15.48
C LEU A 184 -7.53 0.50 -15.02
N PRO A 185 -6.33 0.79 -15.57
CA PRO A 185 -5.11 0.12 -15.10
C PRO A 185 -4.82 0.46 -13.63
N LEU A 186 -5.14 1.68 -13.16
CA LEU A 186 -4.98 2.04 -11.76
C LEU A 186 -5.85 1.17 -10.83
N ALA A 187 -7.15 1.05 -11.12
CA ALA A 187 -8.07 0.21 -10.36
C ALA A 187 -7.69 -1.29 -10.42
N ALA A 188 -7.26 -1.76 -11.59
CA ALA A 188 -6.77 -3.14 -11.76
C ALA A 188 -5.51 -3.40 -10.93
N GLY A 189 -4.55 -2.46 -10.91
CA GLY A 189 -3.35 -2.55 -10.08
C GLY A 189 -3.66 -2.65 -8.59
N LEU A 190 -4.61 -1.84 -8.10
CA LEU A 190 -5.07 -1.89 -6.71
C LEU A 190 -5.86 -3.17 -6.41
N SER A 191 -6.65 -3.67 -7.35
CA SER A 191 -7.32 -4.99 -7.23
C SER A 191 -6.29 -6.12 -7.12
N CYS A 192 -5.18 -6.04 -7.85
CA CYS A 192 -4.07 -6.97 -7.71
C CYS A 192 -3.42 -6.87 -6.31
N VAL A 193 -3.30 -5.68 -5.73
CA VAL A 193 -2.84 -5.54 -4.32
C VAL A 193 -3.76 -6.29 -3.37
N VAL A 194 -5.08 -6.13 -3.52
CA VAL A 194 -6.06 -6.92 -2.73
C VAL A 194 -5.82 -8.42 -2.92
N GLY A 195 -5.65 -8.86 -4.16
CA GLY A 195 -5.34 -10.26 -4.48
C GLY A 195 -4.08 -10.78 -3.78
N VAL A 196 -2.99 -10.00 -3.80
CA VAL A 196 -1.74 -10.36 -3.09
C VAL A 196 -1.99 -10.47 -1.59
N LEU A 197 -2.68 -9.49 -1.00
CA LEU A 197 -2.95 -9.47 0.43
C LEU A 197 -3.88 -10.61 0.88
N CYS A 198 -4.87 -10.97 0.06
CA CYS A 198 -5.71 -12.16 0.29
C CYS A 198 -4.88 -13.44 0.26
N LEU A 199 -3.94 -13.58 -0.69
CA LEU A 199 -3.01 -14.72 -0.70
C LEU A 199 -2.13 -14.73 0.55
N VAL A 200 -1.65 -13.58 1.03
CA VAL A 200 -0.89 -13.49 2.28
C VAL A 200 -1.72 -13.98 3.48
N LEU A 201 -3.00 -13.58 3.59
CA LEU A 201 -3.88 -14.05 4.67
C LEU A 201 -4.16 -15.56 4.59
N LEU A 202 -4.14 -16.13 3.39
CA LEU A 202 -4.24 -17.56 3.14
C LEU A 202 -2.89 -18.29 3.26
N ASP A 203 -1.81 -17.61 3.69
CA ASP A 203 -0.45 -18.14 3.71
C ASP A 203 -0.03 -18.75 2.36
N PHE A 204 -0.50 -18.20 1.24
CA PHE A 204 -0.34 -18.73 -0.12
C PHE A 204 -0.87 -20.16 -0.32
N TRP A 205 -1.81 -20.61 0.51
CA TRP A 205 -2.38 -21.97 0.45
C TRP A 205 -2.81 -22.43 -0.96
N PRO A 206 -3.53 -21.63 -1.79
CA PRO A 206 -3.90 -22.06 -3.14
C PRO A 206 -2.69 -22.35 -4.04
N VAL A 207 -1.62 -21.58 -3.88
CA VAL A 207 -0.36 -21.74 -4.63
C VAL A 207 0.35 -23.02 -4.16
N GLN A 208 0.37 -23.27 -2.86
CA GLN A 208 0.98 -24.47 -2.27
C GLN A 208 0.33 -25.76 -2.77
N LEU A 209 -1.00 -25.78 -2.96
CA LEU A 209 -1.70 -26.95 -3.53
C LEU A 209 -1.12 -27.37 -4.88
N ILE A 210 -0.83 -26.40 -5.75
CA ILE A 210 -0.27 -26.67 -7.08
C ILE A 210 1.21 -27.01 -6.98
N VAL A 211 1.97 -26.33 -6.13
CA VAL A 211 3.40 -26.64 -5.90
C VAL A 211 3.61 -28.05 -5.37
N ASN A 212 2.70 -28.56 -4.53
CA ASN A 212 2.75 -29.94 -4.04
C ASN A 212 2.61 -30.98 -5.17
N VAL A 213 1.90 -30.63 -6.24
CA VAL A 213 1.74 -31.48 -7.44
C VAL A 213 2.87 -31.23 -8.46
N LEU A 214 3.34 -29.99 -8.56
CA LEU A 214 4.40 -29.55 -9.48
C LEU A 214 5.56 -28.89 -8.71
N PRO A 215 6.44 -29.67 -8.07
CA PRO A 215 7.52 -29.15 -7.23
C PRO A 215 8.51 -28.23 -7.97
N ALA A 216 8.60 -28.33 -9.30
CA ALA A 216 9.40 -27.43 -10.13
C ALA A 216 9.00 -25.96 -9.97
N MET A 217 7.74 -25.68 -9.63
CA MET A 217 7.21 -24.33 -9.40
C MET A 217 7.47 -23.80 -7.99
N ALA A 218 8.11 -24.57 -7.10
CA ALA A 218 8.37 -24.16 -5.72
C ALA A 218 9.38 -23.00 -5.60
N LYS A 219 10.25 -22.82 -6.60
CA LYS A 219 11.30 -21.80 -6.60
C LYS A 219 10.92 -20.62 -7.49
N GLN A 220 11.52 -19.45 -7.22
CA GLN A 220 11.40 -18.30 -8.11
C GLN A 220 12.13 -18.57 -9.44
N PRO A 221 11.60 -18.11 -10.59
CA PRO A 221 10.40 -17.26 -10.72
C PRO A 221 9.07 -18.04 -10.75
N GLY A 222 9.09 -19.39 -10.77
CA GLY A 222 7.89 -20.22 -10.89
C GLY A 222 6.83 -19.93 -9.82
N PHE A 223 7.24 -19.84 -8.55
CA PHE A 223 6.32 -19.53 -7.45
C PHE A 223 5.65 -18.16 -7.62
N GLY A 224 6.42 -17.15 -8.01
CA GLY A 224 5.91 -15.80 -8.25
C GLY A 224 4.96 -15.73 -9.44
N LEU A 225 5.28 -16.42 -10.55
CA LEU A 225 4.40 -16.50 -11.72
C LEU A 225 3.08 -17.18 -11.39
N LEU A 226 3.10 -18.29 -10.67
CA LEU A 226 1.90 -18.99 -10.23
C LEU A 226 1.05 -18.11 -9.29
N SER A 227 1.70 -17.46 -8.33
CA SER A 227 1.05 -16.51 -7.44
C SER A 227 0.42 -15.35 -8.20
N ALA A 228 1.11 -14.79 -9.22
CA ALA A 228 0.58 -13.73 -10.07
C ALA A 228 -0.69 -14.16 -10.84
N VAL A 229 -0.78 -15.42 -11.28
CA VAL A 229 -2.01 -15.96 -11.89
C VAL A 229 -3.17 -15.93 -10.90
N PHE A 230 -2.97 -16.40 -9.67
CA PHE A 230 -4.02 -16.33 -8.64
C PHE A 230 -4.41 -14.89 -8.30
N VAL A 231 -3.44 -13.99 -8.21
CA VAL A 231 -3.69 -12.55 -7.99
C VAL A 231 -4.58 -12.00 -9.11
N ALA A 232 -4.27 -12.30 -10.38
CA ALA A 232 -5.06 -11.87 -11.52
C ALA A 232 -6.48 -12.47 -11.51
N VAL A 233 -6.63 -13.74 -11.11
CA VAL A 233 -7.94 -14.39 -10.96
C VAL A 233 -8.76 -13.71 -9.86
N ILE A 234 -8.17 -13.40 -8.70
CA ILE A 234 -8.86 -12.69 -7.62
C ILE A 234 -9.25 -11.28 -8.06
N ALA A 235 -8.33 -10.53 -8.66
CA ALA A 235 -8.59 -9.18 -9.15
C ALA A 235 -9.72 -9.16 -10.20
N LYS A 236 -9.70 -10.10 -11.16
CA LYS A 236 -10.78 -10.29 -12.13
C LYS A 236 -12.09 -10.67 -11.44
N GLY A 237 -12.04 -11.57 -10.45
CA GLY A 237 -13.21 -11.97 -9.67
C GLY A 237 -13.88 -10.80 -8.96
N LEU A 238 -13.10 -9.92 -8.32
CA LEU A 238 -13.60 -8.68 -7.70
C LEU A 238 -14.24 -7.76 -8.73
N TRP A 239 -13.57 -7.55 -9.87
CA TRP A 239 -14.06 -6.70 -10.95
C TRP A 239 -15.45 -7.14 -11.46
N TRP A 240 -15.65 -8.45 -11.60
CA TRP A 240 -16.93 -9.02 -12.03
C TRP A 240 -17.97 -9.02 -10.91
N PHE A 241 -17.58 -9.35 -9.67
CA PHE A 241 -18.50 -9.42 -8.54
C PHE A 241 -19.16 -8.07 -8.22
N PHE A 242 -18.39 -6.98 -8.33
CA PHE A 242 -18.89 -5.62 -8.12
C PHE A 242 -19.46 -4.97 -9.39
N ASP A 243 -19.66 -5.75 -10.45
CA ASP A 243 -20.30 -5.32 -11.68
C ASP A 243 -19.72 -4.01 -12.28
N VAL A 244 -18.40 -3.87 -12.22
CA VAL A 244 -17.70 -2.72 -12.83
C VAL A 244 -17.94 -2.65 -14.35
N PRO A 245 -18.06 -3.77 -15.11
CA PRO A 245 -18.38 -3.68 -16.54
C PRO A 245 -19.79 -3.18 -16.86
N GLN A 246 -20.77 -3.29 -15.94
CA GLN A 246 -22.18 -3.01 -16.26
C GLN A 246 -22.88 -2.01 -15.32
N GLY A 247 -22.25 -1.55 -14.23
CA GLY A 247 -22.92 -0.62 -13.32
C GLY A 247 -22.05 0.17 -12.34
N MET A 248 -21.01 -0.41 -11.74
CA MET A 248 -20.21 0.29 -10.73
C MET A 248 -19.17 1.22 -11.36
N ASP A 249 -19.20 2.50 -10.97
CA ASP A 249 -18.16 3.46 -11.36
C ASP A 249 -16.76 2.98 -10.94
N VAL A 250 -15.79 3.09 -11.86
CA VAL A 250 -14.44 2.55 -11.65
C VAL A 250 -13.69 3.23 -10.50
N VAL A 251 -13.92 4.53 -10.28
CA VAL A 251 -13.27 5.28 -9.19
C VAL A 251 -13.94 4.93 -7.86
N ALA A 252 -15.26 4.79 -7.85
CA ALA A 252 -15.99 4.25 -6.71
C ALA A 252 -15.50 2.83 -6.35
N PHE A 253 -15.33 1.94 -7.34
CA PHE A 253 -14.80 0.59 -7.13
C PHE A 253 -13.37 0.62 -6.56
N LEU A 254 -12.51 1.46 -7.13
CA LEU A 254 -11.16 1.68 -6.64
C LEU A 254 -11.15 2.03 -5.14
N VAL A 255 -12.01 2.94 -4.70
CA VAL A 255 -11.97 3.46 -3.33
C VAL A 255 -12.78 2.62 -2.35
N GLN A 256 -14.03 2.32 -2.68
CA GLN A 256 -14.97 1.65 -1.78
C GLN A 256 -14.62 0.17 -1.59
N VAL A 257 -14.03 -0.47 -2.61
CA VAL A 257 -13.64 -1.88 -2.55
C VAL A 257 -12.15 -2.00 -2.35
N ASN A 258 -11.33 -1.55 -3.31
CA ASN A 258 -9.91 -1.90 -3.29
C ASN A 258 -9.16 -1.17 -2.16
N VAL A 259 -9.25 0.16 -2.08
CA VAL A 259 -8.58 0.93 -1.02
C VAL A 259 -9.07 0.49 0.36
N ALA A 260 -10.38 0.41 0.55
CA ALA A 260 -10.95 -0.01 1.82
C ALA A 260 -10.46 -1.41 2.23
N MET A 261 -10.48 -2.38 1.31
CA MET A 261 -10.05 -3.75 1.59
C MET A 261 -8.56 -3.84 1.91
N VAL A 262 -7.71 -3.16 1.13
CA VAL A 262 -6.27 -3.04 1.43
C VAL A 262 -6.05 -2.55 2.86
N PHE A 263 -6.82 -1.54 3.26
CA PHE A 263 -6.74 -0.98 4.60
C PHE A 263 -7.18 -1.96 5.70
N GLY A 264 -8.32 -2.62 5.52
CA GLY A 264 -8.81 -3.65 6.44
C GLY A 264 -7.81 -4.79 6.62
N VAL A 265 -7.19 -5.24 5.54
CA VAL A 265 -6.15 -6.28 5.60
C VAL A 265 -4.89 -5.78 6.31
N PHE A 266 -4.48 -4.53 6.10
CA PHE A 266 -3.33 -3.98 6.83
C PHE A 266 -3.55 -3.87 8.33
N ILE A 267 -4.77 -3.59 8.80
CA ILE A 267 -5.03 -3.67 10.24
C ILE A 267 -4.78 -5.09 10.74
N VAL A 268 -5.29 -6.11 10.05
CA VAL A 268 -5.08 -7.51 10.42
C VAL A 268 -3.59 -7.89 10.40
N LEU A 269 -2.88 -7.56 9.31
CA LEU A 269 -1.48 -7.95 9.11
C LEU A 269 -0.49 -7.14 9.96
N VAL A 270 -0.72 -5.84 10.12
CA VAL A 270 0.23 -4.92 10.74
C VAL A 270 -0.15 -4.68 12.19
N MET A 271 -1.35 -4.18 12.49
CA MET A 271 -1.76 -3.87 13.86
C MET A 271 -1.99 -5.14 14.68
N PHE A 272 -2.58 -6.17 14.05
CA PHE A 272 -2.82 -7.46 14.70
C PHE A 272 -1.69 -8.49 14.45
N GLU A 273 -0.57 -8.10 13.83
CA GLU A 273 0.58 -8.96 13.52
C GLU A 273 0.20 -10.29 12.81
N GLY A 274 -0.84 -10.26 11.97
CA GLY A 274 -1.39 -11.43 11.28
C GLY A 274 -2.30 -12.30 12.16
N ALA A 275 -2.77 -11.76 13.28
CA ALA A 275 -3.66 -12.40 14.25
C ALA A 275 -3.22 -13.83 14.59
N ARG A 276 -1.93 -14.01 14.92
CA ARG A 276 -1.31 -15.32 15.21
C ARG A 276 -1.97 -16.09 16.36
N PHE A 277 -2.76 -15.41 17.18
CA PHE A 277 -3.55 -16.01 18.24
C PHE A 277 -4.76 -16.82 17.74
N ILE A 278 -5.14 -16.71 16.46
CA ILE A 278 -6.20 -17.53 15.84
C ILE A 278 -5.58 -18.84 15.34
N ALA A 279 -5.80 -19.92 16.08
CA ALA A 279 -5.32 -21.26 15.78
C ALA A 279 -6.33 -22.04 14.91
N LEU A 280 -6.48 -21.63 13.65
CA LEU A 280 -7.25 -22.36 12.64
C LEU A 280 -6.32 -22.87 11.52
N PRO A 281 -6.60 -24.03 10.90
CA PRO A 281 -5.88 -24.47 9.70
C PRO A 281 -6.30 -23.67 8.47
N GLN A 282 -5.43 -23.62 7.45
CA GLN A 282 -5.81 -23.11 6.13
C GLN A 282 -6.73 -24.13 5.42
N PRO A 283 -7.74 -23.70 4.64
CA PRO A 283 -8.01 -22.31 4.24
C PRO A 283 -8.87 -21.52 5.23
N PHE A 284 -9.44 -22.17 6.25
CA PHE A 284 -10.42 -21.55 7.15
C PHE A 284 -9.87 -20.33 7.89
N ARG A 285 -8.61 -20.38 8.33
CA ARG A 285 -7.94 -19.23 8.95
C ARG A 285 -7.93 -18.02 8.03
N GLY A 286 -7.42 -18.19 6.80
CA GLY A 286 -7.36 -17.08 5.85
C GLY A 286 -8.74 -16.54 5.47
N LEU A 287 -9.73 -17.42 5.30
CA LEU A 287 -11.11 -17.00 5.03
C LEU A 287 -11.71 -16.16 6.18
N VAL A 288 -11.50 -16.57 7.43
CA VAL A 288 -11.93 -15.79 8.61
C VAL A 288 -11.22 -14.43 8.65
N LEU A 289 -9.90 -14.40 8.42
CA LEU A 289 -9.14 -13.15 8.42
C LEU A 289 -9.57 -12.21 7.29
N ILE A 290 -9.88 -12.74 6.10
CA ILE A 290 -10.42 -11.98 4.97
C ILE A 290 -11.79 -11.39 5.32
N ALA A 291 -12.68 -12.17 5.95
CA ALA A 291 -13.99 -11.69 6.38
C ALA A 291 -13.87 -10.58 7.45
N VAL A 292 -12.98 -10.75 8.43
CA VAL A 292 -12.69 -9.71 9.43
C VAL A 292 -12.11 -8.46 8.78
N ALA A 293 -11.17 -8.62 7.84
CA ALA A 293 -10.60 -7.50 7.09
C ALA A 293 -11.68 -6.76 6.28
N ALA A 294 -12.62 -7.46 5.65
CA ALA A 294 -13.74 -6.85 4.93
C ALA A 294 -14.67 -6.07 5.86
N GLY A 295 -14.96 -6.59 7.06
CA GLY A 295 -15.72 -5.87 8.08
C GLY A 295 -15.02 -4.59 8.55
N LEU A 296 -13.71 -4.66 8.80
CA LEU A 296 -12.89 -3.50 9.16
C LEU A 296 -12.81 -2.48 8.03
N ALA A 297 -12.66 -2.94 6.79
CA ALA A 297 -12.67 -2.12 5.59
C ALA A 297 -13.95 -1.29 5.48
N TYR A 298 -15.11 -1.95 5.62
CA TYR A 298 -16.40 -1.28 5.59
C TYR A 298 -16.56 -0.25 6.72
N ALA A 299 -16.22 -0.63 7.96
CA ALA A 299 -16.34 0.25 9.13
C ALA A 299 -15.49 1.52 8.98
N LEU A 300 -14.25 1.38 8.52
CA LEU A 300 -13.33 2.50 8.39
C LEU A 300 -13.62 3.36 7.18
N HIS A 301 -13.95 2.76 6.04
CA HIS A 301 -14.43 3.53 4.89
C HIS A 301 -15.63 4.40 5.29
N SER A 302 -16.60 3.83 6.02
CA SER A 302 -17.77 4.55 6.51
C SER A 302 -17.39 5.69 7.47
N LEU A 303 -16.45 5.46 8.39
CA LEU A 303 -15.94 6.47 9.31
C LEU A 303 -15.28 7.64 8.55
N TYR A 304 -14.34 7.36 7.66
CA TYR A 304 -13.64 8.40 6.89
C TYR A 304 -14.62 9.16 5.99
N ARG A 305 -15.59 8.47 5.37
CA ARG A 305 -16.63 9.11 4.56
C ARG A 305 -17.51 10.04 5.38
N MET A 306 -17.93 9.61 6.57
CA MET A 306 -18.71 10.45 7.48
C MET A 306 -17.95 11.72 7.84
N VAL A 307 -16.67 11.60 8.21
CA VAL A 307 -15.82 12.76 8.55
C VAL A 307 -15.62 13.69 7.36
N ALA A 308 -15.33 13.15 6.17
CA ALA A 308 -15.13 13.94 4.96
C ALA A 308 -16.37 14.79 4.61
N ILE A 309 -17.56 14.19 4.70
CA ILE A 309 -18.82 14.87 4.42
C ILE A 309 -19.13 15.92 5.48
N GLN A 310 -18.99 15.59 6.77
CA GLN A 310 -19.30 16.52 7.86
C GLN A 310 -18.35 17.72 7.88
N GLN A 311 -17.07 17.52 7.60
CA GLN A 311 -16.06 18.56 7.70
C GLN A 311 -15.96 19.43 6.44
N PHE A 312 -16.12 18.83 5.25
CA PHE A 312 -15.80 19.48 3.98
C PHE A 312 -16.94 19.47 2.97
N GLY A 313 -18.00 18.67 3.17
CA GLY A 313 -19.12 18.57 2.24
C GLY A 313 -18.72 18.09 0.84
N LEU A 314 -17.69 17.24 0.72
CA LEU A 314 -17.13 16.85 -0.57
C LEU A 314 -18.16 16.07 -1.43
N PRO A 315 -18.34 16.45 -2.71
CA PRO A 315 -19.21 15.71 -3.62
C PRO A 315 -18.60 14.36 -3.99
N SER A 316 -19.48 13.38 -4.20
CA SER A 316 -19.15 12.02 -4.63
C SER A 316 -19.37 11.85 -6.13
N GLY A 317 -18.47 11.14 -6.78
CA GLY A 317 -18.57 10.78 -8.19
C GLY A 317 -18.06 11.84 -9.18
N ALA A 318 -18.28 11.56 -10.46
CA ALA A 318 -17.85 12.39 -11.58
C ALA A 318 -18.44 13.82 -11.50
N PRO A 319 -17.76 14.83 -12.08
CA PRO A 319 -16.50 14.73 -12.82
C PRO A 319 -15.24 14.86 -11.94
N THR A 320 -15.37 15.30 -10.69
CA THR A 320 -14.22 15.64 -9.84
C THR A 320 -13.77 14.51 -8.92
N TYR A 321 -14.66 13.60 -8.54
CA TYR A 321 -14.37 12.51 -7.59
C TYR A 321 -13.76 13.00 -6.27
N ALA A 322 -14.16 14.19 -5.81
CA ALA A 322 -13.48 14.88 -4.71
C ALA A 322 -13.52 14.05 -3.42
N LEU A 323 -14.68 13.45 -3.10
CA LEU A 323 -14.82 12.58 -1.94
C LEU A 323 -13.98 11.31 -2.09
N GLU A 324 -14.05 10.63 -3.23
CA GLU A 324 -13.33 9.38 -3.49
C GLU A 324 -11.82 9.59 -3.39
N LEU A 325 -11.29 10.64 -4.00
CA LEU A 325 -9.87 10.92 -3.99
C LEU A 325 -9.37 11.36 -2.60
N TRP A 326 -10.18 12.11 -1.85
CA TRP A 326 -9.85 12.44 -0.45
C TRP A 326 -9.79 11.17 0.40
N LEU A 327 -10.80 10.28 0.29
CA LEU A 327 -10.82 9.00 0.98
C LEU A 327 -9.62 8.12 0.62
N ALA A 328 -9.33 7.99 -0.67
CA ALA A 328 -8.19 7.21 -1.16
C ALA A 328 -6.88 7.70 -0.56
N THR A 329 -6.67 9.03 -0.60
CA THR A 329 -5.43 9.65 -0.12
C THR A 329 -5.32 9.56 1.39
N SER A 330 -6.38 9.86 2.14
CA SER A 330 -6.37 9.75 3.59
C SER A 330 -6.12 8.32 4.08
N MET A 331 -6.71 7.31 3.42
CA MET A 331 -6.52 5.91 3.81
C MET A 331 -5.15 5.35 3.39
N LEU A 332 -4.73 5.53 2.12
CA LEU A 332 -3.49 4.94 1.60
C LEU A 332 -2.24 5.80 1.77
N ALA A 333 -2.34 7.12 1.67
CA ALA A 333 -1.17 8.00 1.72
C ALA A 333 -0.87 8.46 3.16
N ILE A 334 -1.89 8.67 4.00
CA ILE A 334 -1.68 9.13 5.38
C ILE A 334 -1.74 7.97 6.36
N THR A 335 -2.84 7.22 6.36
CA THR A 335 -3.10 6.25 7.43
C THR A 335 -2.21 5.01 7.32
N PHE A 336 -2.01 4.47 6.12
CA PHE A 336 -1.14 3.31 5.92
C PHE A 336 0.32 3.59 6.33
N PRO A 337 0.96 4.70 5.92
CA PRO A 337 2.30 5.05 6.40
C PRO A 337 2.39 5.19 7.91
N LEU A 338 1.40 5.80 8.55
CA LEU A 338 1.37 5.90 10.01
C LEU A 338 1.26 4.53 10.69
N MET A 339 0.45 3.60 10.15
CA MET A 339 0.36 2.23 10.68
C MET A 339 1.70 1.51 10.61
N VAL A 340 2.39 1.58 9.47
CA VAL A 340 3.70 0.92 9.32
C VAL A 340 4.76 1.60 10.16
N ALA A 341 4.79 2.94 10.20
CA ALA A 341 5.72 3.66 11.06
C ALA A 341 5.53 3.26 12.53
N PHE A 342 4.29 3.23 13.01
CA PHE A 342 4.00 2.90 14.39
C PHE A 342 4.33 1.44 14.74
N ALA A 343 3.88 0.48 13.94
CA ALA A 343 4.09 -0.94 14.22
C ALA A 343 5.50 -1.44 13.87
N SER A 344 6.10 -0.95 12.78
CA SER A 344 7.36 -1.45 12.25
C SER A 344 8.55 -0.60 12.70
N PHE A 345 8.48 0.72 12.57
CA PHE A 345 9.63 1.59 12.86
C PHE A 345 9.75 1.86 14.36
N PHE A 346 8.62 2.16 15.00
CA PHE A 346 8.53 2.35 16.46
C PHE A 346 8.31 1.06 17.24
N ASP A 347 8.07 -0.08 16.57
CA ASP A 347 7.82 -1.37 17.25
C ASP A 347 6.72 -1.27 18.32
N PHE A 348 5.63 -0.57 17.98
CA PHE A 348 4.51 -0.25 18.87
C PHE A 348 4.90 0.56 20.12
N TRP A 349 6.07 1.20 20.17
CA TRP A 349 6.44 2.10 21.24
C TRP A 349 5.47 3.30 21.30
N PRO A 350 5.02 3.74 22.49
CA PRO A 350 5.38 3.28 23.83
C PRO A 350 4.43 2.20 24.41
N LEU A 351 3.52 1.64 23.61
CA LEU A 351 2.49 0.71 24.09
C LEU A 351 3.04 -0.68 24.39
N ARG A 352 4.02 -1.16 23.62
CA ARG A 352 4.65 -2.47 23.84
C ARG A 352 5.66 -2.39 24.97
N ALA A 353 5.62 -3.37 25.89
CA ALA A 353 6.68 -3.52 26.89
C ALA A 353 7.99 -3.95 26.21
N ASN A 354 9.09 -3.22 26.43
CA ASN A 354 10.41 -3.64 25.97
C ASN A 354 10.73 -5.05 26.51
N VAL A 355 10.86 -6.03 25.62
CA VAL A 355 11.29 -7.40 25.96
C VAL A 355 12.74 -7.43 26.47
N ALA A 356 13.51 -6.35 26.26
CA ALA A 356 14.91 -6.23 26.66
C ALA A 356 15.16 -6.16 28.19
N SER A 357 14.13 -6.09 29.04
CA SER A 357 14.31 -6.09 30.51
C SER A 357 14.00 -7.42 31.21
N GLN A 358 13.82 -8.52 30.47
CA GLN A 358 13.54 -9.86 31.03
C GLN A 358 14.66 -10.90 30.80
N GLY A 359 15.80 -10.49 30.24
CA GLY A 359 16.92 -11.39 29.90
C GLY A 359 18.23 -11.15 30.66
N LYS A 360 18.21 -10.37 31.75
CA LYS A 360 19.34 -10.23 32.68
C LYS A 360 18.83 -10.31 34.11
N ASN A 361 18.76 -11.53 34.62
CA ASN A 361 18.96 -11.85 36.03
C ASN A 361 19.80 -13.11 36.08
#